data_AF-A0A6P0J106-F1
#
_entry.id   AF-A0A6P0J106-F1
#
_cell.length_a   1.000
_cell.length_b   1.000
_cell.length_c   1.000
_cell.angle_alpha   90.00
_cell.angle_beta   90.00
_cell.angle_gamma   90.00
#
_symmetry.space_group_name_H-M   'P 1'
#
loop_
_entity.id
_entity.type
_entity.pdbx_description
1 polymer ?
#
loop_
_entity_poly.entity_id
_entity_poly.type
_entity_poly.pdbx_seq_one_letter_code
_entity_poly.pdbx_strand_id
1 'polypeptide(L)' 'MLTFTKRLRANQNTKVGFTLSLTAEERTRTRHRFETADGENLYLRLPRGSVLQDGDLLEAEE' A
#
# COMPACT_ATOMS: atom_id res chain seq x y z
N MET A 1 -5.81 -4.02 11.56
CA MET A 1 -6.03 -4.46 10.16
C MET A 1 -6.06 -3.21 9.30
N LEU A 2 -5.00 -2.95 8.54
CA LEU A 2 -4.96 -1.77 7.66
C LEU A 2 -5.38 -2.15 6.24
N THR A 3 -6.28 -1.36 5.66
CA THR A 3 -6.73 -1.54 4.28
C THR A 3 -6.36 -0.32 3.46
N PHE A 4 -5.41 -0.46 2.54
CA PHE A 4 -5.01 0.62 1.64
C PHE A 4 -5.92 0.64 0.41
N THR A 5 -6.74 1.68 0.30
CA THR A 5 -7.76 1.79 -0.76
C THR A 5 -7.37 2.77 -1.85
N LYS A 6 -6.47 3.73 -1.56
CA LYS A 6 -6.04 4.75 -2.53
C LYS A 6 -4.54 4.96 -2.50
N ARG A 7 -4.01 5.37 -3.65
CA ARG A 7 -2.65 5.89 -3.82
C ARG A 7 -2.70 7.41 -3.75
N LEU A 8 -1.92 7.99 -2.85
CA LEU A 8 -1.70 9.42 -2.75
C LEU A 8 -0.59 9.83 -3.72
N ARG A 9 -0.66 11.07 -4.21
CA ARG A 9 0.46 11.63 -4.99
C ARG A 9 1.62 11.95 -4.05
N ALA A 10 2.84 11.64 -4.48
CA ALA A 10 4.09 11.85 -3.75
C ALA A 10 4.35 13.29 -3.26
N ASN A 11 3.60 14.28 -3.76
CA ASN A 11 3.72 15.68 -3.34
C ASN A 11 2.88 16.07 -2.12
N GLN A 12 2.15 15.14 -1.51
CA GLN A 12 1.49 15.42 -0.25
C GLN A 12 2.49 15.23 0.90
N ASN A 13 2.70 16.28 1.69
CA ASN A 13 3.47 16.26 2.94
C ASN A 13 2.70 15.48 4.02
N THR A 14 2.36 14.23 3.72
CA THR A 14 1.57 13.35 4.57
C THR A 14 2.52 12.59 5.49
N LYS A 15 2.20 12.58 6.78
CA LYS A 15 2.99 11.86 7.77
C LYS A 15 2.88 10.36 7.51
N VAL A 16 3.98 9.73 7.12
CA VAL A 16 4.05 8.27 6.93
C VAL A 16 4.15 7.60 8.29
N GLY A 17 3.09 6.89 8.69
CA GLY A 17 3.07 6.10 9.93
C GLY A 17 3.49 4.64 9.75
N PHE A 18 3.47 4.15 8.50
CA PHE A 18 3.72 2.74 8.19
C PHE A 18 4.45 2.61 6.84
N THR A 19 5.45 1.73 6.78
CA THR A 19 6.19 1.44 5.53
C THR A 19 5.97 0.00 5.11
N LEU A 20 5.45 -0.18 3.90
CA LEU A 20 5.20 -1.48 3.29
C LEU A 20 6.42 -1.91 2.46
N SER A 21 7.05 -3.02 2.85
CA SER A 21 8.07 -3.67 2.01
C SER A 21 7.39 -4.65 1.07
N LEU A 22 7.22 -4.26 -0.19
CA LEU A 22 6.62 -5.09 -1.24
C LEU A 22 7.67 -5.46 -2.29
N THR A 23 7.63 -6.70 -2.76
CA THR A 23 8.41 -7.14 -3.90
C THR A 23 7.86 -6.57 -5.21
N ALA A 24 8.65 -6.68 -6.29
CA ALA A 24 8.27 -6.19 -7.61
C ALA A 24 6.96 -6.82 -8.12
N GLU A 25 6.72 -8.10 -7.84
CA GLU A 25 5.48 -8.78 -8.25
C GLU A 25 4.28 -8.24 -7.45
N GLU A 26 4.45 -8.06 -6.15
CA GLU A 26 3.41 -7.57 -5.25
C GLU A 26 2.98 -6.14 -5.57
N ARG A 27 3.89 -5.29 -6.04
CA ARG A 27 3.62 -3.94 -6.54
C ARG A 27 2.65 -3.89 -7.72
N THR A 28 2.50 -4.99 -8.46
CA THR A 28 1.53 -5.13 -9.56
C THR A 28 0.15 -5.61 -9.08
N ARG A 29 0.07 -6.15 -7.85
CA ARG A 29 -1.15 -6.70 -7.27
C ARG A 29 -1.94 -5.59 -6.58
N THR A 30 -3.02 -5.16 -7.21
CA THR A 30 -3.88 -4.10 -6.67
C THR A 30 -4.87 -4.59 -5.62
N ARG A 31 -5.23 -5.89 -5.63
CA ARG A 31 -6.19 -6.51 -4.72
C ARG A 31 -5.59 -7.76 -4.08
N HIS A 32 -4.86 -7.58 -2.99
CA HIS A 32 -4.18 -8.70 -2.33
C HIS A 32 -4.03 -8.46 -0.83
N ARG A 33 -4.02 -9.55 -0.06
CA ARG A 33 -3.70 -9.53 1.37
C ARG A 33 -2.22 -9.76 1.55
N PHE A 34 -1.58 -8.91 2.33
CA PHE A 34 -0.20 -9.01 2.72
C PHE A 34 -0.11 -9.26 4.21
N GLU A 35 0.87 -10.05 4.60
CA GLU A 35 1.23 -10.24 5.99
C GLU A 35 2.61 -9.63 6.20
N THR A 36 2.72 -8.77 7.20
CA THR A 36 3.99 -8.15 7.56
C THR A 36 4.84 -9.13 8.36
N ALA A 37 6.14 -8.85 8.47
CA ALA A 37 7.04 -9.64 9.31
C ALA A 37 6.59 -9.68 10.79
N ASP A 38 5.89 -8.65 11.25
CA ASP A 38 5.32 -8.55 12.60
C ASP A 38 3.99 -9.31 12.76
N GLY A 39 3.48 -9.98 11.70
CA GLY A 39 2.22 -10.73 11.72
C GLY A 39 0.97 -9.86 11.54
N GLU A 40 1.13 -8.56 11.28
CA GLU A 40 0.00 -7.69 10.94
C GLU A 40 -0.51 -7.97 9.53
N ASN A 41 -1.83 -8.14 9.42
CA ASN A 41 -2.51 -8.34 8.15
C ASN A 41 -2.89 -6.99 7.53
N LEU A 42 -2.45 -6.78 6.29
CA LEU A 42 -2.69 -5.60 5.47
C LEU A 42 -3.44 -6.00 4.20
N TYR A 43 -4.34 -5.15 3.73
CA TYR A 43 -5.08 -5.38 2.49
C TYR A 43 -4.85 -4.26 1.51
N LEU A 44 -4.39 -4.58 0.31
CA LEU A 44 -4.38 -3.66 -0.83
C LEU A 44 -5.70 -3.79 -1.57
N ARG A 45 -6.39 -2.67 -1.77
CA ARG A 45 -7.65 -2.54 -2.53
C ARG A 45 -7.58 -1.33 -3.46
N LEU A 46 -6.58 -1.31 -4.32
CA LEU A 46 -6.36 -0.24 -5.29
C LEU A 46 -7.20 -0.44 -6.57
N PRO A 47 -7.47 0.65 -7.32
CA PRO A 47 -8.06 0.57 -8.65
C PRO A 47 -7.26 -0.35 -9.57
N ARG A 48 -7.94 -1.11 -10.43
CA ARG A 48 -7.30 -2.01 -11.41
C ARG A 48 -6.33 -1.22 -12.31
N GLY A 49 -5.17 -1.83 -12.59
CA GLY A 49 -4.12 -1.21 -13.41
C GLY A 49 -3.19 -0.27 -12.64
N SER A 50 -3.33 -0.16 -11.31
CA SER A 50 -2.39 0.59 -10.49
C SER A 50 -1.12 -0.22 -10.27
N VAL A 51 0.02 0.28 -10.72
CA VAL A 51 1.34 -0.27 -10.35
C VAL A 51 1.96 0.67 -9.33
N LEU A 52 2.36 0.10 -8.19
CA LEU A 52 3.04 0.83 -7.13
C LEU A 52 4.52 0.94 -7.43
N GLN A 53 5.08 2.12 -7.19
CA GLN A 53 6.52 2.35 -7.26
C GLN A 53 7.11 2.61 -5.88
N ASP A 54 8.43 2.62 -5.84
CA ASP A 54 9.14 3.03 -4.64
C ASP A 54 8.85 4.48 -4.30
N GLY A 55 8.60 4.75 -3.02
CA GLY A 55 8.21 6.07 -2.54
C GLY A 55 6.75 6.46 -2.82
N ASP A 56 5.91 5.58 -3.38
CA ASP A 56 4.48 5.85 -3.47
C ASP A 56 3.84 5.88 -2.08
N LEU A 57 3.01 6.90 -1.86
CA LEU A 57 2.24 7.05 -0.64
C LEU A 57 0.87 6.39 -0.82
N LEU A 58 0.43 5.66 0.20
CA LEU A 58 -0.87 4.99 0.22
C LEU A 58 -1.73 5.54 1.36
N GLU A 59 -3.02 5.70 1.09
CA GLU A 59 -4.03 6.05 2.09
C GLU A 59 -4.69 4.76 2.58
N ALA A 60 -4.63 4.56 3.90
CA ALA A 60 -5.41 3.54 4.57
C ALA A 60 -6.84 4.06 4.82
N GLU A 61 -7.82 3.17 4.69
CA GLU A 61 -9.17 3.37 5.18
C GLU A 61 -9.16 3.24 6.72
N GLU A 62 -9.75 4.23 7.41
CA GLU A 62 -9.98 4.20 8.87
C GLU A 62 -11.04 3.17 9.27
#